data_AF-A0A377PF32-F1
#
_entry.id   AF-A0A377PF32-F1
#
_cell.length_a   1.000
_cell.length_b   1.000
_cell.length_c   1.000
_cell.angle_alpha   90.00
_cell.angle_beta   90.00
_cell.angle_gamma   90.00
#
_symmetry.space_group_name_H-M   'P 1'
#
loop_
_entity.id
_entity.type
_entity.pdbx_description
1 polymer ?
#
loop_
_entity_poly.entity_id
_entity_poly.type
_entity_poly.pdbx_seq_one_letter_code
_entity_poly.pdbx_strand_id
1 'polypeptide(L)'
;MLLCAAQELMCQNSEKLAESFTDGEGKTTHYEYGAFDLLTAVVRPDGERLTCRYDKLTRLTEITNAAGERYCLKYDKAGQLVAETDFTGRTLTYTYDAAGRCIRTSFPDGTHLNRRYNVTDQLTDEEVTHGESNRTLSTTTFRYDTECRLVEAKNDAATVTFEYNDANQIVAENLNGRRTEYGYDSELDTVTQRTSAGITERFTRNLMGHLTSWQLNDHAPLTFEHDLRGQETSRRSDAGFYQTLGYTQTGMLTKQAAGDHHAQLGTRHKSLQRQWLYDHAYNLTMISDSLRGSAFNSVTANDQISHATWTGSGPAPMCEERFTYDKNLNITRRQTWVNEVLESETHQQQQQGRVVYSEHKGWRHQTHRINPDTGKPEEGKFVRVVNEHNITWKYDVNGRLIQKLVDKGGYRPLQWRYRWDARSQLTGLETPEGERWEYKYDPFGRRISKRCTNRDRPGMDFYWNGDQLAEEIPVGADGKPEDENAIRWIYEPGSFTPLARYEKGQLHYTVTDTVGRIQELLTEEGTIVWRGQQQLWGKEEGRNQEDAPSCHLRFPGQYEDEESGLYYNRYRYYDGDTGQYVSPDPIGLAGE
;
A
#
# COMPACT_ATOMS: atom_id res chain seq x y z
N MET A 1 32.77 22.37 -22.53
CA MET A 1 32.55 23.70 -21.93
C MET A 1 31.31 23.56 -21.06
N LEU A 2 31.54 23.53 -19.73
CA LEU A 2 30.58 23.46 -18.62
C LEU A 2 29.45 22.41 -18.72
N LEU A 3 29.73 21.21 -18.17
CA LEU A 3 28.72 20.41 -17.50
C LEU A 3 28.13 21.29 -16.38
N CYS A 4 26.95 21.87 -16.59
CA CYS A 4 26.15 22.36 -15.47
C CYS A 4 25.79 21.13 -14.65
N ALA A 5 26.41 20.97 -13.49
CA ALA A 5 25.89 20.07 -12.48
C ALA A 5 24.49 20.60 -12.12
N ALA A 6 23.45 19.83 -12.47
CA ALA A 6 22.12 20.07 -11.94
C ALA A 6 22.23 20.06 -10.40
N GLN A 7 22.12 21.24 -9.79
CA GLN A 7 22.11 21.41 -8.36
C GLN A 7 20.68 21.78 -7.99
N GLU A 8 20.10 21.04 -7.04
CA GLU A 8 18.92 21.51 -6.35
C GLU A 8 19.25 22.86 -5.69
N LEU A 9 18.37 23.84 -5.88
CA LEU A 9 18.59 25.20 -5.42
C LEU A 9 17.45 25.65 -4.52
N MET A 10 17.79 25.96 -3.27
CA MET A 10 16.89 26.64 -2.35
C MET A 10 17.24 28.13 -2.33
N CYS A 11 16.37 28.97 -2.90
CA CYS A 11 16.47 30.42 -2.79
C CYS A 11 15.80 30.88 -1.50
N GLN A 12 16.38 31.89 -0.85
CA GLN A 12 15.82 32.48 0.37
C GLN A 12 15.48 33.95 0.14
N ASN A 13 14.38 34.40 0.75
CA ASN A 13 14.04 35.81 0.77
C ASN A 13 14.97 36.59 1.74
N SER A 14 14.75 37.90 1.90
CA SER A 14 15.54 38.75 2.80
C SER A 14 15.45 38.36 4.28
N GLU A 15 14.46 37.56 4.67
CA GLU A 15 14.22 37.07 6.03
C GLU A 15 14.75 35.63 6.25
N LYS A 16 15.49 35.09 5.26
CA LYS A 16 16.04 33.72 5.25
C LYS A 16 15.00 32.60 5.21
N LEU A 17 13.76 32.93 4.85
CA LEU A 17 12.72 31.94 4.58
C LEU A 17 12.89 31.41 3.16
N ALA A 18 12.59 30.13 2.94
CA ALA A 18 12.66 29.50 1.61
C ALA A 18 11.67 30.17 0.66
N GLU A 19 12.13 30.87 -0.37
CA GLU A 19 11.30 31.58 -1.36
C GLU A 19 10.95 30.67 -2.55
N SER A 20 11.88 29.84 -2.97
CA SER A 20 11.66 28.84 -4.00
C SER A 20 12.60 27.66 -3.86
N PHE A 21 12.12 26.50 -4.28
CA PHE A 21 12.93 25.30 -4.45
C PHE A 21 12.89 24.90 -5.93
N THR A 22 14.06 24.82 -6.55
CA THR A 22 14.23 24.29 -7.92
C THR A 22 14.90 22.93 -7.81
N ASP A 23 14.24 21.89 -8.36
CA ASP A 23 14.79 20.53 -8.39
C ASP A 23 15.91 20.38 -9.45
N GLY A 24 16.51 19.19 -9.54
CA GLY A 24 17.57 18.93 -10.52
C GLY A 24 17.11 18.97 -11.98
N GLU A 25 15.81 18.90 -12.27
CA GLU A 25 15.24 19.05 -13.62
C GLU A 25 14.86 20.51 -13.94
N GLY A 26 15.05 21.44 -13.00
CA GLY A 26 14.71 22.85 -13.16
C GLY A 26 13.25 23.19 -12.86
N LYS A 27 12.45 22.25 -12.34
CA LYS A 27 11.06 22.49 -11.93
C LYS A 27 11.08 23.27 -10.62
N THR A 28 10.33 24.37 -10.55
CA THR A 28 10.40 25.30 -9.43
C THR A 28 9.09 25.37 -8.67
N THR A 29 9.16 25.12 -7.36
CA THR A 29 8.07 25.38 -6.40
C THR A 29 8.35 26.71 -5.70
N HIS A 30 7.37 27.60 -5.64
CA HIS A 30 7.46 28.88 -4.93
C HIS A 30 6.68 28.86 -3.62
N TYR A 31 7.22 29.54 -2.61
CA TYR A 31 6.63 29.68 -1.29
C TYR A 31 6.42 31.16 -0.98
N GLU A 32 5.22 31.52 -0.57
CA GLU A 32 4.87 32.90 -0.21
C GLU A 32 4.57 33.01 1.27
N TYR A 33 5.07 34.06 1.91
CA TYR A 33 4.91 34.30 3.34
C TYR A 33 4.16 35.61 3.59
N GLY A 34 3.30 35.59 4.61
CA GLY A 34 2.61 36.75 5.12
C GLY A 34 3.30 37.32 6.36
N ALA A 35 2.55 38.06 7.17
CA ALA A 35 3.02 38.52 8.48
C ALA A 35 3.38 37.34 9.39
N PHE A 36 4.37 37.55 10.26
CA PHE A 36 4.89 36.55 11.21
C PHE A 36 5.50 35.30 10.53
N ASP A 37 6.07 35.47 9.34
CA ASP A 37 6.76 34.40 8.59
C ASP A 37 5.86 33.19 8.27
N LEU A 38 4.54 33.42 8.22
CA LEU A 38 3.55 32.38 7.99
C LEU A 38 3.42 32.08 6.50
N LEU A 39 3.59 30.81 6.13
CA LEU A 39 3.40 30.33 4.77
C LEU A 39 1.95 30.55 4.31
N THR A 40 1.71 31.50 3.42
CA THR A 40 0.37 31.83 2.91
C THR A 40 0.05 31.13 1.61
N ALA A 41 1.05 30.71 0.84
CA ALA A 41 0.83 29.90 -0.35
C ALA A 41 2.03 29.05 -0.76
N VAL A 42 1.71 27.96 -1.46
CA VAL A 42 2.65 27.15 -2.24
C VAL A 42 2.17 27.15 -3.68
N VAL A 43 3.04 27.53 -4.60
CA VAL A 43 2.79 27.49 -6.05
C VAL A 43 3.66 26.41 -6.65
N ARG A 44 3.04 25.39 -7.22
CA ARG A 44 3.73 24.26 -7.83
C ARG A 44 4.34 24.62 -9.19
N PRO A 45 5.21 23.77 -9.77
CA PRO A 45 5.80 24.04 -11.09
C PRO A 45 4.80 24.18 -12.24
N ASP A 46 3.60 23.60 -12.12
CA ASP A 46 2.51 23.78 -13.09
C ASP A 46 1.75 25.12 -12.93
N GLY A 47 2.09 25.93 -11.94
CA GLY A 47 1.46 27.21 -11.61
C GLY A 47 0.20 27.10 -10.74
N GLU A 48 -0.25 25.88 -10.43
CA GLU A 48 -1.37 25.68 -9.53
C GLU A 48 -0.99 26.03 -8.08
N ARG A 49 -1.97 26.53 -7.34
CA ARG A 49 -1.75 27.21 -6.06
C ARG A 49 -2.54 26.57 -4.94
N LEU A 50 -1.86 26.34 -3.82
CA LEU A 50 -2.44 26.05 -2.52
C LEU A 50 -2.27 27.27 -1.61
N THR A 51 -3.29 27.62 -0.84
CA THR A 51 -3.22 28.77 0.10
C THR A 51 -3.58 28.36 1.52
N CYS A 52 -2.93 29.00 2.49
CA CYS A 52 -3.11 28.75 3.91
C CYS A 52 -3.58 30.01 4.62
N ARG A 53 -4.47 29.86 5.60
CA ARG A 53 -4.93 30.95 6.48
C ARG A 53 -4.71 30.62 7.93
N TYR A 54 -4.44 31.65 8.71
CA TYR A 54 -4.12 31.54 10.13
C TYR A 54 -5.01 32.45 10.96
N ASP A 55 -5.23 32.07 12.21
CA ASP A 55 -5.86 32.95 13.19
C ASP A 55 -4.84 33.96 13.78
N LYS A 56 -5.33 34.82 14.69
CA LYS A 56 -4.50 35.84 15.37
C LYS A 56 -3.42 35.25 16.29
N LEU A 57 -3.49 33.95 16.59
CA LEU A 57 -2.51 33.20 17.37
C LEU A 57 -1.59 32.38 16.47
N THR A 58 -1.55 32.66 15.17
CA THR A 58 -0.68 31.99 14.18
C THR A 58 -0.98 30.50 13.97
N ARG A 59 -2.17 30.03 14.36
CA ARG A 59 -2.60 28.63 14.15
C ARG A 59 -3.26 28.48 12.78
N LEU A 60 -2.92 27.43 12.03
CA LEU A 60 -3.51 27.13 10.72
C LEU A 60 -5.01 26.85 10.88
N THR A 61 -5.85 27.56 10.11
CA THR A 61 -7.32 27.47 10.18
C THR A 61 -7.98 27.04 8.88
N GLU A 62 -7.33 27.27 7.73
CA GLU A 62 -7.88 26.88 6.43
C GLU A 62 -6.74 26.59 5.46
N ILE A 63 -6.87 25.51 4.69
CA ILE A 63 -6.12 25.27 3.44
C ILE A 63 -7.12 25.30 2.30
N THR A 64 -6.80 26.03 1.23
CA THR A 64 -7.56 26.01 -0.02
C THR A 64 -6.69 25.42 -1.13
N ASN A 65 -7.13 24.33 -1.74
CA ASN A 65 -6.41 23.68 -2.84
C ASN A 65 -6.65 24.39 -4.19
N ALA A 66 -6.03 23.89 -5.26
CA ALA A 66 -6.14 24.44 -6.61
C ALA A 66 -7.58 24.42 -7.16
N ALA A 67 -8.41 23.48 -6.69
CA ALA A 67 -9.84 23.45 -6.98
C ALA A 67 -10.69 24.48 -6.25
N GLY A 68 -10.14 25.20 -5.27
CA GLY A 68 -10.91 26.09 -4.39
C GLY A 68 -11.65 25.34 -3.28
N GLU A 69 -11.39 24.04 -3.12
CA GLU A 69 -11.93 23.23 -2.02
C GLU A 69 -11.14 23.56 -0.75
N ARG A 70 -11.80 23.46 0.40
CA ARG A 70 -11.27 23.98 1.67
C ARG A 70 -11.19 22.90 2.73
N TYR A 71 -10.03 22.76 3.33
CA TYR A 71 -9.81 22.03 4.57
C TYR A 71 -9.82 23.04 5.72
N CYS A 72 -10.70 22.88 6.70
CA CYS A 72 -10.89 23.84 7.79
C CYS A 72 -10.55 23.24 9.16
N LEU A 73 -9.85 23.99 9.99
CA LEU A 73 -9.46 23.62 11.36
C LEU A 73 -10.04 24.63 12.36
N LYS A 74 -10.69 24.14 13.42
CA LYS A 74 -11.26 24.99 14.49
C LYS A 74 -10.64 24.64 15.82
N TYR A 75 -10.23 25.65 16.56
CA TYR A 75 -9.64 25.48 17.89
C TYR A 75 -10.49 26.14 18.97
N ASP A 76 -10.39 25.60 20.17
CA ASP A 76 -10.91 26.25 21.36
C ASP A 76 -9.98 27.38 21.87
N LYS A 77 -10.35 27.95 23.03
CA LYS A 77 -9.57 28.98 23.71
C LYS A 77 -8.26 28.45 24.33
N ALA A 78 -8.16 27.15 24.57
CA ALA A 78 -7.00 26.51 25.17
C ALA A 78 -5.94 26.11 24.13
N GLY A 79 -6.24 26.19 22.83
CA GLY A 79 -5.30 25.76 21.79
C GLY A 79 -5.69 24.48 21.08
N GLN A 80 -6.72 23.78 21.56
CA GLN A 80 -7.01 22.39 21.19
C GLN A 80 -7.89 22.34 19.95
N LEU A 81 -7.60 21.42 19.02
CA LEU A 81 -8.37 21.23 17.80
C LEU A 81 -9.73 20.61 18.13
N VAL A 82 -10.82 21.35 18.00
CA VAL A 82 -12.18 20.87 18.34
C VAL A 82 -13.01 20.45 17.13
N ALA A 83 -12.60 20.85 15.92
CA ALA A 83 -13.19 20.33 14.69
C ALA A 83 -12.24 20.42 13.51
N GLU A 84 -12.29 19.43 12.63
CA GLU A 84 -11.70 19.49 11.30
C GLU A 84 -12.79 19.20 10.25
N THR A 85 -12.72 19.90 9.13
CA THR A 85 -13.56 19.64 7.96
C THR A 85 -12.64 19.42 6.76
N ASP A 86 -12.66 18.24 6.16
CA ASP A 86 -11.80 17.93 5.01
C ASP A 86 -12.29 18.55 3.70
N PHE A 87 -11.54 18.38 2.60
CA PHE A 87 -11.88 18.89 1.27
C PHE A 87 -13.24 18.38 0.74
N THR A 88 -13.74 17.26 1.29
CA THR A 88 -15.03 16.66 0.93
C THR A 88 -16.20 17.22 1.75
N GLY A 89 -15.91 18.08 2.73
CA GLY A 89 -16.90 18.61 3.67
C GLY A 89 -17.21 17.68 4.85
N ARG A 90 -16.55 16.52 4.95
CA ARG A 90 -16.68 15.61 6.10
C ARG A 90 -16.10 16.30 7.33
N THR A 91 -16.88 16.40 8.40
CA THR A 91 -16.48 17.11 9.63
C THR A 91 -16.34 16.16 10.81
N LEU A 92 -15.14 16.08 11.39
CA LEU A 92 -14.93 15.43 12.68
C LEU A 92 -14.92 16.48 13.78
N THR A 93 -15.40 16.13 14.97
CA THR A 93 -15.32 16.99 16.16
C THR A 93 -14.70 16.24 17.33
N TYR A 94 -14.00 16.99 18.17
CA TYR A 94 -13.19 16.47 19.27
C TYR A 94 -13.59 17.11 20.59
N THR A 95 -13.67 16.30 21.64
CA THR A 95 -13.82 16.80 23.01
C THR A 95 -12.70 16.29 23.88
N TYR A 96 -12.27 17.13 24.81
CA TYR A 96 -11.11 16.89 25.66
C TYR A 96 -11.49 16.90 27.13
N ASP A 97 -10.73 16.16 27.94
CA ASP A 97 -10.80 16.30 29.39
C ASP A 97 -9.97 17.49 29.91
N ALA A 98 -9.97 17.68 31.24
CA ALA A 98 -9.23 18.77 31.88
C ALA A 98 -7.69 18.65 31.72
N ALA A 99 -7.16 17.47 31.40
CA ALA A 99 -5.74 17.25 31.12
C ALA A 99 -5.39 17.47 29.64
N GLY A 100 -6.37 17.80 28.79
CA GLY A 100 -6.16 18.01 27.35
C GLY A 100 -6.11 16.71 26.54
N ARG A 101 -6.58 15.58 27.10
CA ARG A 101 -6.63 14.29 26.40
C ARG A 101 -7.94 14.17 25.63
N CYS A 102 -7.90 13.70 24.39
CA CYS A 102 -9.09 13.56 23.54
C CYS A 102 -9.95 12.38 24.02
N ILE A 103 -11.09 12.68 24.63
CA ILE A 103 -12.01 11.68 25.20
C ILE A 103 -13.16 11.31 24.25
N ARG A 104 -13.39 12.08 23.19
CA ARG A 104 -14.40 11.74 22.17
C ARG A 104 -14.03 12.32 20.81
N THR A 105 -14.06 11.48 19.79
CA THR A 105 -14.14 11.88 18.38
C THR A 105 -15.55 11.59 17.87
N SER A 106 -16.22 12.56 17.27
CA SER A 106 -17.56 12.38 16.69
C SER A 106 -17.52 12.46 15.18
N PHE A 107 -18.15 11.50 14.52
CA PHE A 107 -18.21 11.36 13.08
C PHE A 107 -19.57 11.84 12.51
N PRO A 108 -19.63 12.26 11.23
CA PRO A 108 -20.87 12.71 10.58
C PRO A 108 -22.02 11.69 10.55
N ASP A 109 -21.74 10.39 10.59
CA ASP A 109 -22.77 9.34 10.65
C ASP A 109 -23.41 9.15 12.03
N GLY A 110 -23.04 10.00 13.01
CA GLY A 110 -23.52 9.96 14.38
C GLY A 110 -22.84 8.88 15.23
N THR A 111 -21.79 8.22 14.72
CA THR A 111 -20.92 7.39 15.56
C THR A 111 -19.94 8.26 16.34
N HIS A 112 -19.50 7.75 17.49
CA HIS A 112 -18.53 8.40 18.35
C HIS A 112 -17.50 7.40 18.84
N LEU A 113 -16.24 7.77 18.81
CA LEU A 113 -15.14 7.03 19.42
C LEU A 113 -14.80 7.68 20.75
N ASN A 114 -15.18 7.03 21.85
CA ASN A 114 -14.98 7.53 23.21
C ASN A 114 -13.78 6.84 23.83
N ARG A 115 -12.93 7.60 24.51
CA ARG A 115 -11.69 7.11 25.13
C ARG A 115 -11.67 7.42 26.61
N ARG A 116 -11.18 6.47 27.40
CA ARG A 116 -10.96 6.64 28.83
C ARG A 116 -9.51 6.40 29.15
N TYR A 117 -8.99 7.22 30.05
CA TYR A 117 -7.60 7.18 30.46
C TYR A 117 -7.52 6.98 31.97
N ASN A 118 -6.52 6.24 32.42
CA ASN A 118 -6.20 6.15 33.84
C ASN A 118 -5.44 7.40 34.32
N VAL A 119 -4.97 7.35 35.57
CA VAL A 119 -4.23 8.46 36.22
C VAL A 119 -2.79 8.59 35.74
N THR A 120 -2.28 7.62 34.98
CA THR A 120 -0.94 7.61 34.36
C THR A 120 -1.01 7.90 32.85
N ASP A 121 -2.11 8.50 32.38
CA ASP A 121 -2.35 8.90 30.98
C ASP A 121 -2.42 7.75 29.96
N GLN A 122 -2.68 6.53 30.41
CA GLN A 122 -2.80 5.36 29.54
C GLN A 122 -4.27 5.10 29.18
N LEU A 123 -4.52 4.81 27.90
CA LEU A 123 -5.86 4.47 27.38
C LEU A 123 -6.32 3.15 27.98
N THR A 124 -7.39 3.13 28.77
CA THR A 124 -7.94 1.89 29.36
C THR A 124 -9.11 1.33 28.59
N ASP A 125 -9.91 2.20 27.96
CA ASP A 125 -11.12 1.81 27.25
C ASP A 125 -11.30 2.68 26.02
N GLU A 126 -11.70 2.03 24.94
CA GLU A 126 -12.17 2.67 23.72
C GLU A 126 -13.56 2.11 23.35
N GLU A 127 -14.58 2.95 23.37
CA GLU A 127 -15.98 2.58 23.14
C GLU A 127 -16.52 3.31 21.91
N VAL A 128 -17.02 2.56 20.93
CA VAL A 128 -17.78 3.13 19.82
C VAL A 128 -19.24 3.22 20.25
N THR A 129 -19.82 4.41 20.23
CA THR A 129 -21.26 4.63 20.48
C THR A 129 -21.97 5.23 19.27
N HIS A 130 -23.30 5.14 19.22
CA HIS A 130 -24.10 5.75 18.16
C HIS A 130 -25.27 6.57 18.70
N GLY A 131 -25.44 7.76 18.14
CA GLY A 131 -26.52 8.69 18.43
C GLY A 131 -26.52 9.25 19.86
N GLU A 132 -27.54 10.04 20.16
CA GLU A 132 -27.74 10.70 21.47
C GLU A 132 -27.92 9.70 22.62
N SER A 133 -28.45 8.50 22.34
CA SER A 133 -28.63 7.46 23.35
C SER A 133 -27.33 6.81 23.79
N ASN A 134 -26.20 7.11 23.13
CA ASN A 134 -24.90 6.50 23.35
C ASN A 134 -24.96 4.96 23.38
N ARG A 135 -25.73 4.36 22.45
CA ARG A 135 -25.76 2.91 22.32
C ARG A 135 -24.35 2.41 21.95
N THR A 136 -23.75 1.62 22.82
CA THR A 136 -22.44 0.98 22.55
C THR A 136 -22.56 -0.02 21.40
N LEU A 137 -21.70 0.17 20.40
CA LEU A 137 -21.57 -0.69 19.22
C LEU A 137 -20.39 -1.65 19.36
N SER A 138 -19.29 -1.21 19.95
CA SER A 138 -18.12 -2.03 20.24
C SER A 138 -17.31 -1.43 21.38
N THR A 139 -16.60 -2.27 22.11
CA THR A 139 -15.71 -1.90 23.20
C THR A 139 -14.36 -2.58 23.01
N THR A 140 -13.29 -1.84 23.27
CA THR A 140 -11.92 -2.35 23.36
C THR A 140 -11.34 -1.92 24.69
N THR A 141 -10.75 -2.85 25.43
CA THR A 141 -10.16 -2.60 26.74
C THR A 141 -8.67 -2.89 26.72
N PHE A 142 -7.91 -2.12 27.48
CA PHE A 142 -6.46 -2.22 27.60
C PHE A 142 -6.07 -2.34 29.07
N ARG A 143 -5.11 -3.23 29.36
CA ARG A 143 -4.59 -3.44 30.72
C ARG A 143 -3.10 -3.27 30.72
N TYR A 144 -2.61 -2.68 31.80
CA TYR A 144 -1.20 -2.38 31.99
C TYR A 144 -0.68 -3.03 33.27
N ASP A 145 0.60 -3.38 33.27
CA ASP A 145 1.27 -3.83 34.48
C ASP A 145 1.68 -2.64 35.39
N THR A 146 2.39 -2.92 36.48
CA THR A 146 2.86 -1.90 37.42
C THR A 146 3.93 -0.98 36.84
N GLU A 147 4.55 -1.35 35.72
CA GLU A 147 5.55 -0.56 35.00
C GLU A 147 4.92 0.23 33.85
N CYS A 148 3.59 0.29 33.79
CA CYS A 148 2.84 0.99 32.76
C CYS A 148 3.04 0.40 31.34
N ARG A 149 3.37 -0.89 31.23
CA ARG A 149 3.48 -1.60 29.94
C ARG A 149 2.18 -2.29 29.59
N LEU A 150 1.80 -2.28 28.31
CA LEU A 150 0.54 -2.86 27.84
C LEU A 150 0.61 -4.39 27.86
N VAL A 151 -0.10 -5.06 28.76
CA VAL A 151 -0.05 -6.53 28.88
C VAL A 151 -1.25 -7.23 28.26
N GLU A 152 -2.37 -6.53 28.06
CA GLU A 152 -3.55 -7.06 27.40
C GLU A 152 -4.28 -5.95 26.64
N ALA A 153 -4.66 -6.24 25.40
CA ALA A 153 -5.67 -5.52 24.65
C ALA A 153 -6.77 -6.51 24.23
N LYS A 154 -8.04 -6.13 24.37
CA LYS A 154 -9.16 -7.04 24.14
C LYS A 154 -10.37 -6.35 23.52
N ASN A 155 -10.98 -6.99 22.54
CA ASN A 155 -12.28 -6.65 21.99
C ASN A 155 -13.14 -7.94 21.84
N ASP A 156 -14.30 -7.84 21.19
CA ASP A 156 -15.20 -9.00 20.99
C ASP A 156 -14.61 -10.09 20.09
N ALA A 157 -13.65 -9.76 19.22
CA ALA A 157 -13.08 -10.65 18.23
C ALA A 157 -11.73 -11.25 18.64
N ALA A 158 -10.96 -10.55 19.48
CA ALA A 158 -9.64 -11.00 19.89
C ALA A 158 -9.22 -10.51 21.27
N THR A 159 -8.37 -11.32 21.90
CA THR A 159 -7.51 -10.94 23.02
C THR A 159 -6.06 -11.03 22.56
N VAL A 160 -5.32 -9.93 22.70
CA VAL A 160 -3.89 -9.84 22.45
C VAL A 160 -3.18 -9.59 23.77
N THR A 161 -2.20 -10.42 24.12
CA THR A 161 -1.41 -10.25 25.34
C THR A 161 0.07 -10.14 25.05
N PHE A 162 0.78 -9.40 25.88
CA PHE A 162 2.23 -9.20 25.78
C PHE A 162 2.92 -9.62 27.07
N GLU A 163 4.09 -10.23 26.91
CA GLU A 163 5.02 -10.50 27.99
C GLU A 163 6.31 -9.73 27.73
N TYR A 164 6.89 -9.17 28.80
CA TYR A 164 8.07 -8.34 28.73
C TYR A 164 9.20 -8.91 29.56
N ASN A 165 10.44 -8.66 29.14
CA ASN A 165 11.61 -8.86 30.00
C ASN A 165 11.92 -7.60 30.84
N ASP A 166 12.97 -7.67 31.65
CA ASP A 166 13.43 -6.57 32.51
C ASP A 166 13.96 -5.36 31.72
N ALA A 167 14.25 -5.52 30.43
CA ALA A 167 14.64 -4.44 29.51
C ALA A 167 13.45 -3.78 28.80
N ASN A 168 12.21 -4.11 29.18
CA ASN A 168 10.97 -3.63 28.57
C ASN A 168 10.78 -4.04 27.10
N GLN A 169 11.44 -5.11 26.66
CA GLN A 169 11.27 -5.70 25.34
C GLN A 169 10.18 -6.78 25.37
N ILE A 170 9.37 -6.88 24.30
CA ILE A 170 8.29 -7.89 24.19
C ILE A 170 8.91 -9.27 23.92
N VAL A 171 8.96 -10.15 24.91
CA VAL A 171 9.46 -11.53 24.73
C VAL A 171 8.40 -12.49 24.22
N ALA A 172 7.12 -12.16 24.35
CA ALA A 172 6.05 -12.90 23.69
C ALA A 172 4.83 -12.03 23.36
N GLU A 173 4.24 -12.28 22.21
CA GLU A 173 2.92 -11.80 21.82
C GLU A 173 1.99 -13.02 21.64
N ASN A 174 0.78 -12.95 22.19
CA ASN A 174 -0.24 -13.97 21.98
C ASN A 174 -1.50 -13.34 21.38
N LEU A 175 -1.96 -13.84 20.24
CA LEU A 175 -3.24 -13.47 19.63
C LEU A 175 -4.15 -14.70 19.59
N ASN A 176 -5.24 -14.66 20.37
CA ASN A 176 -6.24 -15.73 20.45
C ASN A 176 -5.66 -17.14 20.67
N GLY A 177 -4.60 -17.24 21.47
CA GLY A 177 -3.90 -18.50 21.78
C GLY A 177 -2.69 -18.77 20.88
N ARG A 178 -2.60 -18.16 19.69
CA ARG A 178 -1.42 -18.30 18.82
C ARG A 178 -0.31 -17.38 19.34
N ARG A 179 0.79 -17.99 19.78
CA ARG A 179 1.91 -17.34 20.47
C ARG A 179 3.09 -17.17 19.52
N THR A 180 3.70 -16.00 19.57
CA THR A 180 5.02 -15.71 19.01
C THR A 180 5.97 -15.30 20.13
N GLU A 181 7.17 -15.87 20.12
CA GLU A 181 8.20 -15.61 21.10
C GLU A 181 9.40 -14.93 20.44
N TYR A 182 10.04 -14.02 21.18
CA TYR A 182 11.13 -13.20 20.69
C TYR A 182 12.36 -13.34 21.59
N GLY A 183 13.51 -13.57 20.96
CA GLY A 183 14.83 -13.43 21.57
C GLY A 183 15.50 -12.15 21.10
N TYR A 184 16.28 -11.52 21.97
CA TYR A 184 16.91 -10.24 21.71
C TYR A 184 18.42 -10.28 21.86
N ASP A 185 19.09 -9.44 21.10
CA ASP A 185 20.49 -9.05 21.31
C ASP A 185 20.56 -8.07 22.48
N SER A 186 21.43 -8.34 23.46
CA SER A 186 21.56 -7.52 24.66
C SER A 186 22.27 -6.18 24.42
N GLU A 187 23.04 -6.05 23.33
CA GLU A 187 23.80 -4.84 23.01
C GLU A 187 23.07 -3.98 21.97
N LEU A 188 22.46 -4.60 20.96
CA LEU A 188 21.81 -3.91 19.85
C LEU A 188 20.32 -3.64 20.05
N ASP A 189 19.67 -4.24 21.06
CA ASP A 189 18.22 -4.13 21.29
C ASP A 189 17.41 -4.61 20.06
N THR A 190 17.95 -5.59 19.32
CA THR A 190 17.32 -6.14 18.10
C THR A 190 16.90 -7.59 18.30
N VAL A 191 15.81 -8.00 17.63
CA VAL A 191 15.36 -9.39 17.61
C VAL A 191 16.41 -10.29 16.94
N THR A 192 16.89 -11.31 17.66
CA THR A 192 17.82 -12.35 17.19
C THR A 192 17.11 -13.66 16.87
N GLN A 193 15.94 -13.88 17.47
CA GLN A 193 15.14 -15.08 17.24
C GLN A 193 13.66 -14.73 17.30
N ARG A 194 12.87 -15.32 16.40
CA ARG A 194 11.40 -15.27 16.44
C ARG A 194 10.85 -16.68 16.25
N THR A 195 9.99 -17.15 17.15
CA THR A 195 9.38 -18.48 17.05
C THR A 195 7.87 -18.38 17.10
N SER A 196 7.18 -18.87 16.07
CA SER A 196 5.72 -18.84 15.95
C SER A 196 5.21 -20.18 15.42
N ALA A 197 4.30 -20.83 16.15
CA ALA A 197 3.70 -22.12 15.76
C ALA A 197 4.75 -23.15 15.26
N GLY A 198 5.80 -23.36 16.04
CA GLY A 198 6.86 -24.35 15.79
C GLY A 198 7.90 -23.97 14.72
N ILE A 199 7.71 -22.86 14.01
CA ILE A 199 8.69 -22.33 13.06
C ILE A 199 9.56 -21.29 13.76
N THR A 200 10.88 -21.42 13.62
CA THR A 200 11.87 -20.55 14.24
C THR A 200 12.69 -19.83 13.17
N GLU A 201 12.72 -18.51 13.27
CA GLU A 201 13.56 -17.62 12.49
C GLU A 201 14.72 -17.15 13.36
N ARG A 202 15.93 -17.11 12.81
CA ARG A 202 17.13 -16.58 13.48
C ARG A 202 17.71 -15.46 12.65
N PHE A 203 18.05 -14.36 13.31
CA PHE A 203 18.62 -13.16 12.72
C PHE A 203 19.97 -12.88 13.36
N THR A 204 20.99 -12.67 12.54
CA THR A 204 22.32 -12.24 12.98
C THR A 204 22.61 -10.89 12.37
N ARG A 205 23.07 -9.95 13.19
CA ARG A 205 23.44 -8.59 12.78
C ARG A 205 24.90 -8.32 13.09
N ASN A 206 25.50 -7.39 12.37
CA ASN A 206 26.81 -6.85 12.75
C ASN A 206 26.67 -5.74 13.79
N LEU A 207 27.80 -5.23 14.30
CA LEU A 207 27.84 -4.14 15.29
C LEU A 207 27.22 -2.81 14.82
N MET A 208 26.98 -2.65 13.51
CA MET A 208 26.29 -1.49 12.94
C MET A 208 24.78 -1.70 12.84
N GLY A 209 24.27 -2.85 13.29
CA GLY A 209 22.85 -3.23 13.24
C GLY A 209 22.38 -3.82 11.90
N HIS A 210 23.24 -3.92 10.88
CA HIS A 210 22.84 -4.48 9.58
C HIS A 210 22.72 -6.01 9.65
N LEU A 211 21.66 -6.56 9.07
CA LEU A 211 21.43 -8.00 8.98
C LEU A 211 22.56 -8.67 8.17
N THR A 212 23.23 -9.68 8.72
CA THR A 212 24.31 -10.41 8.03
C THR A 212 23.94 -11.86 7.76
N SER A 213 22.99 -12.41 8.51
CA SER A 213 22.43 -13.73 8.25
C SER A 213 20.99 -13.85 8.74
N TRP A 214 20.18 -14.58 8.00
CA TRP A 214 18.85 -15.02 8.38
C TRP A 214 18.70 -16.52 8.11
N GLN A 215 18.04 -17.25 9.02
CA GLN A 215 17.76 -18.68 8.84
C GLN A 215 16.35 -19.03 9.32
N LEU A 216 15.66 -19.88 8.55
CA LEU A 216 14.37 -20.48 8.91
C LEU A 216 14.55 -21.96 9.26
N ASN A 217 14.22 -22.37 10.48
CA ASN A 217 14.38 -23.74 10.96
C ASN A 217 15.76 -24.32 10.60
N ASP A 218 15.76 -25.38 9.79
CA ASP A 218 16.93 -26.12 9.31
C ASP A 218 17.25 -25.82 7.84
N HIS A 219 16.56 -24.86 7.20
CA HIS A 219 16.91 -24.40 5.85
C HIS A 219 18.30 -23.77 5.82
N ALA A 220 18.90 -23.73 4.62
CA ALA A 220 20.20 -23.10 4.43
C ALA A 220 20.11 -21.60 4.76
N PRO A 221 21.01 -21.04 5.60
CA PRO A 221 20.98 -19.61 5.91
C PRO A 221 21.10 -18.75 4.65
N LEU A 222 20.35 -17.65 4.63
CA LEU A 222 20.56 -16.54 3.71
C LEU A 222 21.57 -15.58 4.36
N THR A 223 22.67 -15.33 3.69
CA THR A 223 23.74 -14.42 4.17
C THR A 223 23.73 -13.13 3.36
N PHE A 224 24.09 -12.02 3.99
CA PHE A 224 23.99 -10.68 3.41
C PHE A 224 25.31 -9.93 3.51
N GLU A 225 25.63 -9.15 2.48
CA GLU A 225 26.75 -8.21 2.47
C GLU A 225 26.23 -6.78 2.33
N HIS A 226 26.95 -5.83 2.93
CA HIS A 226 26.58 -4.43 2.93
C HIS A 226 27.77 -3.56 2.53
N ASP A 227 27.49 -2.43 1.87
CA ASP A 227 28.49 -1.39 1.65
C ASP A 227 28.77 -0.60 2.95
N LEU A 228 29.71 0.34 2.88
CA LEU A 228 30.09 1.18 4.04
C LEU A 228 28.98 2.14 4.48
N ARG A 229 27.91 2.32 3.69
CA ARG A 229 26.72 3.12 4.03
C ARG A 229 25.58 2.25 4.58
N GLY A 230 25.79 0.94 4.72
CA GLY A 230 24.77 0.01 5.20
C GLY A 230 23.74 -0.40 4.16
N GLN A 231 24.01 -0.20 2.88
CA GLN A 231 23.14 -0.67 1.79
C GLN A 231 23.49 -2.12 1.47
N GLU A 232 22.50 -3.00 1.42
CA GLU A 232 22.71 -4.41 1.07
C GLU A 232 23.24 -4.53 -0.37
N THR A 233 24.45 -5.06 -0.54
CA THR A 233 25.05 -5.25 -1.87
C THR A 233 24.84 -6.66 -2.42
N SER A 234 24.64 -7.65 -1.55
CA SER A 234 24.36 -9.01 -1.96
C SER A 234 23.62 -9.79 -0.89
N ARG A 235 22.87 -10.81 -1.32
CA ARG A 235 22.33 -11.88 -0.47
C ARG A 235 22.49 -13.22 -1.16
N ARG A 236 22.79 -14.29 -0.43
CA ARG A 236 23.01 -15.64 -1.00
C ARG A 236 22.73 -16.76 -0.02
N SER A 237 22.33 -17.91 -0.55
CA SER A 237 22.14 -19.16 0.19
C SER A 237 23.08 -20.23 -0.37
N ASP A 238 23.61 -21.09 0.49
CA ASP A 238 24.48 -22.22 0.08
C ASP A 238 23.74 -23.27 -0.77
N ALA A 239 22.40 -23.21 -0.83
CA ALA A 239 21.60 -24.04 -1.72
C ALA A 239 21.68 -23.60 -3.20
N GLY A 240 22.06 -22.35 -3.48
CA GLY A 240 22.35 -21.86 -4.83
C GLY A 240 21.79 -20.48 -5.16
N PHE A 241 20.75 -20.01 -4.45
CA PHE A 241 20.17 -18.68 -4.65
C PHE A 241 21.22 -17.59 -4.41
N TYR A 242 21.25 -16.60 -5.32
CA TYR A 242 21.97 -15.36 -5.13
C TYR A 242 21.15 -14.16 -5.60
N GLN A 243 21.48 -13.01 -5.01
CA GLN A 243 21.10 -11.71 -5.50
C GLN A 243 22.24 -10.69 -5.24
N THR A 244 22.41 -9.75 -6.17
CA THR A 244 23.32 -8.60 -6.02
C THR A 244 22.58 -7.31 -6.34
N LEU A 245 22.99 -6.24 -5.68
CA LEU A 245 22.39 -4.92 -5.76
C LEU A 245 23.49 -3.87 -5.96
N GLY A 246 23.17 -2.81 -6.71
CA GLY A 246 24.07 -1.67 -6.92
C GLY A 246 23.32 -0.36 -6.81
N TYR A 247 23.95 0.69 -6.30
CA TYR A 247 23.27 1.93 -5.93
C TYR A 247 23.95 3.18 -6.49
N THR A 248 23.19 4.26 -6.59
CA THR A 248 23.73 5.61 -6.80
C THR A 248 24.51 6.08 -5.54
N GLN A 249 25.19 7.21 -5.67
CA GLN A 249 25.79 7.88 -4.50
C GLN A 249 24.75 8.34 -3.48
N THR A 250 23.51 8.62 -3.92
CA THR A 250 22.37 9.00 -3.08
C THR A 250 21.60 7.80 -2.52
N GLY A 251 21.98 6.56 -2.85
CA GLY A 251 21.37 5.34 -2.29
C GLY A 251 20.17 4.79 -3.07
N MET A 252 19.92 5.28 -4.28
CA MET A 252 18.86 4.72 -5.15
C MET A 252 19.37 3.48 -5.88
N LEU A 253 18.53 2.46 -6.02
CA LEU A 253 18.91 1.21 -6.67
C LEU A 253 19.12 1.41 -8.18
N THR A 254 20.24 0.95 -8.72
CA THR A 254 20.64 1.09 -10.14
C THR A 254 20.79 -0.24 -10.85
N LYS A 255 21.08 -1.32 -10.11
CA LYS A 255 21.29 -2.67 -10.65
C LYS A 255 20.75 -3.70 -9.67
N GLN A 256 20.16 -4.76 -10.21
CA GLN A 256 19.77 -5.95 -9.48
C GLN A 256 20.00 -7.16 -10.37
N ALA A 257 20.63 -8.19 -9.82
CA ALA A 257 20.73 -9.49 -10.47
C ALA A 257 20.33 -10.56 -9.48
N ALA A 258 19.55 -11.54 -9.89
CA ALA A 258 19.15 -12.66 -9.02
C ALA A 258 19.00 -13.97 -9.80
N GLY A 259 19.25 -15.11 -9.17
CA GLY A 259 19.11 -16.43 -9.80
C GLY A 259 19.92 -17.51 -9.10
N ASP A 260 20.39 -18.49 -9.88
CA ASP A 260 21.24 -19.61 -9.45
C ASP A 260 22.73 -19.30 -9.66
N HIS A 261 23.52 -19.28 -8.58
CA HIS A 261 24.94 -18.94 -8.60
C HIS A 261 25.81 -20.07 -9.17
N HIS A 262 25.32 -21.31 -9.14
CA HIS A 262 26.01 -22.48 -9.66
C HIS A 262 25.80 -22.69 -11.16
N ALA A 263 24.90 -21.93 -11.79
CA ALA A 263 24.64 -22.02 -13.22
C ALA A 263 25.90 -21.69 -14.04
N GLN A 264 26.24 -22.55 -15.02
CA GLN A 264 27.40 -22.35 -15.88
C GLN A 264 27.26 -21.11 -16.78
N LEU A 265 28.38 -20.41 -17.01
CA LEU A 265 28.48 -19.36 -18.03
C LEU A 265 28.04 -19.92 -19.40
N GLY A 266 26.88 -19.47 -19.90
CA GLY A 266 26.36 -19.85 -21.22
C GLY A 266 25.06 -20.68 -21.23
N THR A 267 24.56 -21.15 -20.08
CA THR A 267 23.17 -21.63 -20.02
C THR A 267 22.22 -20.44 -20.19
N ARG A 268 21.34 -20.47 -21.21
CA ARG A 268 20.39 -19.39 -21.53
C ARG A 268 19.54 -19.04 -20.30
N HIS A 269 19.88 -17.90 -19.67
CA HIS A 269 19.08 -17.00 -18.83
C HIS A 269 18.06 -17.65 -17.86
N LYS A 270 18.55 -18.24 -16.76
CA LYS A 270 17.76 -18.41 -15.52
C LYS A 270 17.93 -17.26 -14.53
N SER A 271 18.95 -16.42 -14.70
CA SER A 271 19.19 -15.26 -13.84
C SER A 271 18.49 -14.01 -14.38
N LEU A 272 17.74 -13.33 -13.53
CA LEU A 272 17.22 -11.98 -13.73
C LEU A 272 18.36 -10.96 -13.70
N GLN A 273 18.31 -9.97 -14.59
CA GLN A 273 19.11 -8.76 -14.57
C GLN A 273 18.19 -7.56 -14.76
N ARG A 274 18.29 -6.57 -13.87
CA ARG A 274 17.48 -5.37 -13.87
C ARG A 274 18.35 -4.14 -13.64
N GLN A 275 18.08 -3.06 -14.37
CA GLN A 275 18.76 -1.77 -14.21
C GLN A 275 17.72 -0.64 -14.15
N TRP A 276 18.02 0.38 -13.37
CA TRP A 276 17.17 1.58 -13.25
C TRP A 276 17.98 2.82 -13.57
N LEU A 277 17.36 3.78 -14.27
CA LEU A 277 17.88 5.13 -14.47
C LEU A 277 16.88 6.15 -13.91
N TYR A 278 17.45 7.23 -13.39
CA TYR A 278 16.70 8.32 -12.80
C TYR A 278 17.07 9.62 -13.50
N ASP A 279 16.15 10.57 -13.53
CA ASP A 279 16.45 11.95 -13.89
C ASP A 279 17.16 12.68 -12.73
N HIS A 280 17.48 13.96 -12.90
CA HIS A 280 18.16 14.76 -11.87
C HIS A 280 17.24 15.17 -10.71
N ALA A 281 15.93 14.99 -10.83
CA ALA A 281 14.95 15.12 -9.75
C ALA A 281 14.63 13.77 -9.08
N TYR A 282 15.43 12.73 -9.37
CA TYR A 282 15.30 11.38 -8.82
C TYR A 282 14.04 10.61 -9.26
N ASN A 283 13.35 11.05 -10.31
CA ASN A 283 12.24 10.29 -10.89
C ASN A 283 12.77 9.07 -11.66
N LEU A 284 12.11 7.92 -11.50
CA LEU A 284 12.45 6.70 -12.23
C LEU A 284 12.04 6.82 -13.71
N THR A 285 13.00 7.02 -14.61
CA THR A 285 12.74 7.26 -16.04
C THR A 285 12.93 6.02 -16.91
N MET A 286 13.71 5.04 -16.48
CA MET A 286 13.90 3.80 -17.24
C MET A 286 14.11 2.61 -16.34
N ILE A 287 13.53 1.47 -16.73
CA ILE A 287 13.84 0.14 -16.20
C ILE A 287 14.31 -0.71 -17.38
N SER A 288 15.46 -1.38 -17.28
CA SER A 288 15.84 -2.43 -18.25
C SER A 288 15.83 -3.76 -17.52
N ASP A 289 14.96 -4.69 -17.94
CA ASP A 289 14.73 -5.98 -17.29
C ASP A 289 14.92 -7.12 -18.30
N SER A 290 15.78 -8.10 -17.97
CA SER A 290 16.11 -9.21 -18.87
C SER A 290 14.94 -10.16 -19.14
N LEU A 291 13.92 -10.16 -18.29
CA LEU A 291 12.73 -11.02 -18.38
C LEU A 291 11.51 -10.28 -18.95
N ARG A 292 11.45 -8.95 -18.80
CA ARG A 292 10.30 -8.12 -19.21
C ARG A 292 10.59 -7.10 -20.31
N GLY A 293 11.85 -6.93 -20.70
CA GLY A 293 12.26 -5.88 -21.63
C GLY A 293 12.51 -4.54 -20.94
N SER A 294 12.45 -3.45 -21.70
CA SER A 294 12.68 -2.12 -21.13
C SER A 294 11.36 -1.38 -20.90
N ALA A 295 11.28 -0.67 -19.78
CA ALA A 295 10.24 0.29 -19.45
C ALA A 295 10.82 1.72 -19.48
N PHE A 296 10.04 2.69 -19.96
CA PHE A 296 10.40 4.10 -19.97
C PHE A 296 9.26 4.92 -19.41
N ASN A 297 9.54 5.84 -18.49
CA ASN A 297 8.54 6.72 -17.89
C ASN A 297 8.84 8.18 -18.25
N SER A 298 7.79 8.92 -18.56
CA SER A 298 7.80 10.39 -18.63
C SER A 298 6.92 10.94 -17.53
N VAL A 299 7.38 12.02 -16.90
CA VAL A 299 6.66 12.66 -15.79
C VAL A 299 6.14 14.05 -16.15
N THR A 300 5.13 14.51 -15.43
CA THR A 300 4.59 15.87 -15.54
C THR A 300 5.54 16.89 -14.88
N ALA A 301 5.14 18.17 -14.90
CA ALA A 301 5.81 19.23 -14.15
C ALA A 301 5.73 19.04 -12.61
N ASN A 302 4.85 18.18 -12.10
CA ASN A 302 4.75 17.87 -10.67
C ASN A 302 5.09 16.38 -10.40
N ASP A 303 5.93 15.78 -11.24
CA ASP A 303 6.49 14.43 -11.05
C ASP A 303 5.49 13.27 -11.10
N GLN A 304 4.25 13.48 -11.56
CA GLN A 304 3.35 12.36 -11.85
C GLN A 304 3.74 11.64 -13.13
N ILE A 305 3.65 10.31 -13.17
CA ILE A 305 3.88 9.53 -14.39
C ILE A 305 2.78 9.84 -15.42
N SER A 306 3.12 10.54 -16.49
CA SER A 306 2.18 10.87 -17.58
C SER A 306 2.15 9.80 -18.67
N HIS A 307 3.26 9.08 -18.85
CA HIS A 307 3.42 8.06 -19.88
C HIS A 307 4.41 7.00 -19.40
N ALA A 308 4.00 5.73 -19.44
CA ALA A 308 4.86 4.58 -19.21
C ALA A 308 4.82 3.67 -20.45
N THR A 309 5.98 3.25 -20.96
CA THR A 309 6.10 2.42 -22.17
C THR A 309 6.88 1.16 -21.83
N TRP A 310 6.42 -0.01 -22.24
CA TRP A 310 7.10 -1.31 -22.10
C TRP A 310 7.32 -1.95 -23.46
N THR A 311 8.55 -2.33 -23.77
CA THR A 311 8.87 -2.98 -25.06
C THR A 311 8.60 -4.49 -25.07
N GLY A 312 8.47 -5.10 -23.89
CA GLY A 312 8.45 -6.56 -23.75
C GLY A 312 9.83 -7.22 -24.01
N SER A 313 9.95 -8.52 -23.72
CA SER A 313 11.12 -9.33 -24.07
C SER A 313 10.91 -10.08 -25.39
N GLY A 314 11.84 -10.00 -26.34
CA GLY A 314 11.75 -10.73 -27.62
C GLY A 314 10.72 -10.10 -28.59
N PRO A 315 9.90 -10.89 -29.32
CA PRO A 315 8.91 -10.37 -30.28
C PRO A 315 7.62 -9.87 -29.61
N ALA A 316 7.63 -9.66 -28.28
CA ALA A 316 6.47 -9.14 -27.56
C ALA A 316 6.10 -7.73 -28.06
N PRO A 317 4.80 -7.41 -28.14
CA PRO A 317 4.39 -6.10 -28.61
C PRO A 317 4.77 -5.00 -27.61
N MET A 318 5.04 -3.81 -28.12
CA MET A 318 5.22 -2.63 -27.28
C MET A 318 3.89 -2.24 -26.66
N CYS A 319 3.84 -2.07 -25.35
CA CYS A 319 2.69 -1.59 -24.60
C CYS A 319 2.97 -0.18 -24.08
N GLU A 320 1.96 0.68 -24.01
CA GLU A 320 2.05 2.00 -23.39
C GLU A 320 0.84 2.28 -22.52
N GLU A 321 1.07 2.91 -21.37
CA GLU A 321 0.05 3.47 -20.51
C GLU A 321 0.20 4.99 -20.45
N ARG A 322 -0.89 5.73 -20.70
CA ARG A 322 -0.89 7.20 -20.65
C ARG A 322 -1.89 7.69 -19.62
N PHE A 323 -1.51 8.69 -18.83
CA PHE A 323 -2.28 9.24 -17.73
C PHE A 323 -2.48 10.74 -17.88
N THR A 324 -3.67 11.22 -17.48
CA THR A 324 -3.92 12.66 -17.29
C THR A 324 -4.43 12.92 -15.89
N TYR A 325 -4.19 14.14 -15.41
CA TYR A 325 -4.48 14.55 -14.04
C TYR A 325 -5.33 15.82 -14.03
N ASP A 326 -6.15 15.99 -12.98
CA ASP A 326 -6.76 17.29 -12.68
C ASP A 326 -5.75 18.20 -11.95
N LYS A 327 -6.17 19.44 -11.67
CA LYS A 327 -5.35 20.42 -10.93
C LYS A 327 -5.07 20.06 -9.47
N ASN A 328 -5.79 19.09 -8.91
CA ASN A 328 -5.51 18.52 -7.59
C ASN A 328 -4.68 17.22 -7.70
N LEU A 329 -4.12 16.94 -8.88
CA LEU A 329 -3.24 15.80 -9.17
C LEU A 329 -3.96 14.44 -9.14
N ASN A 330 -5.29 14.43 -9.22
CA ASN A 330 -6.03 13.18 -9.29
C ASN A 330 -6.07 12.63 -10.72
N ILE A 331 -5.98 11.30 -10.88
CA ILE A 331 -6.07 10.64 -12.19
C ILE A 331 -7.47 10.84 -12.79
N THR A 332 -7.52 11.41 -13.99
CA THR A 332 -8.76 11.67 -14.75
C THR A 332 -8.89 10.81 -16.00
N ARG A 333 -7.79 10.32 -16.55
CA ARG A 333 -7.80 9.43 -17.72
C ARG A 333 -6.66 8.45 -17.65
N ARG A 334 -6.91 7.26 -18.18
CA ARG A 334 -5.93 6.21 -18.41
C ARG A 334 -6.16 5.62 -19.80
N GLN A 335 -5.11 5.45 -20.57
CA GLN A 335 -5.17 4.77 -21.87
C GLN A 335 -4.12 3.67 -21.93
N THR A 336 -4.48 2.53 -22.52
CA THR A 336 -3.54 1.45 -22.86
C THR A 336 -3.41 1.35 -24.37
N TRP A 337 -2.18 1.40 -24.88
CA TRP A 337 -1.86 1.25 -26.29
C TRP A 337 -0.95 0.04 -26.50
N VAL A 338 -1.14 -0.69 -27.60
CA VAL A 338 -0.28 -1.80 -27.99
C VAL A 338 0.14 -1.62 -29.44
N ASN A 339 1.44 -1.52 -29.72
CA ASN A 339 2.00 -1.23 -31.05
C ASN A 339 1.31 -0.04 -31.74
N GLU A 340 1.21 1.10 -31.03
CA GLU A 340 0.55 2.34 -31.47
C GLU A 340 -0.98 2.22 -31.71
N VAL A 341 -1.59 1.12 -31.27
CA VAL A 341 -3.03 0.88 -31.37
C VAL A 341 -3.68 1.07 -29.99
N LEU A 342 -4.67 1.95 -29.88
CA LEU A 342 -5.42 2.13 -28.62
C LEU A 342 -6.25 0.87 -28.33
N GLU A 343 -5.90 0.16 -27.26
CA GLU A 343 -6.57 -1.08 -26.83
C GLU A 343 -7.62 -0.80 -25.77
N SER A 344 -7.35 0.14 -24.86
CA SER A 344 -8.34 0.54 -23.85
C SER A 344 -8.19 1.98 -23.38
N GLU A 345 -9.28 2.50 -22.84
CA GLU A 345 -9.37 3.84 -22.29
C GLU A 345 -10.37 3.88 -21.15
N THR A 346 -9.98 4.56 -20.07
CA THR A 346 -10.84 4.85 -18.94
C THR A 346 -10.83 6.36 -18.68
N HIS A 347 -12.00 6.96 -18.59
CA HIS A 347 -12.18 8.33 -18.08
C HIS A 347 -12.78 8.27 -16.68
N GLN A 348 -12.19 8.97 -15.72
CA GLN A 348 -12.61 9.03 -14.33
C GLN A 348 -13.09 10.44 -13.99
N GLN A 349 -14.24 10.51 -13.33
CA GLN A 349 -14.77 11.74 -12.78
C GLN A 349 -14.61 11.73 -11.27
N GLN A 350 -14.00 12.80 -10.76
CA GLN A 350 -13.72 12.98 -9.35
C GLN A 350 -14.67 14.02 -8.76
N GLN A 351 -15.06 13.83 -7.51
CA GLN A 351 -15.74 14.84 -6.71
C GLN A 351 -14.97 14.97 -5.39
N GLN A 352 -14.30 16.12 -5.20
CA GLN A 352 -13.51 16.39 -4.00
C GLN A 352 -12.50 15.29 -3.67
N GLY A 353 -11.68 14.92 -4.67
CA GLY A 353 -10.64 13.90 -4.52
C GLY A 353 -11.11 12.45 -4.49
N ARG A 354 -12.42 12.18 -4.68
CA ARG A 354 -12.96 10.82 -4.77
C ARG A 354 -13.48 10.50 -6.17
N VAL A 355 -13.11 9.36 -6.73
CA VAL A 355 -13.73 8.84 -7.95
C VAL A 355 -15.19 8.46 -7.67
N VAL A 356 -16.12 9.07 -8.40
CA VAL A 356 -17.57 8.79 -8.30
C VAL A 356 -18.10 8.05 -9.52
N TYR A 357 -17.44 8.21 -10.67
CA TYR A 357 -17.86 7.62 -11.93
C TYR A 357 -16.67 7.37 -12.84
N SER A 358 -16.73 6.31 -13.64
CA SER A 358 -15.78 6.08 -14.72
C SER A 358 -16.44 5.41 -15.93
N GLU A 359 -15.98 5.78 -17.12
CA GLU A 359 -16.33 5.11 -18.37
C GLU A 359 -15.12 4.36 -18.89
N HIS A 360 -15.28 3.08 -19.17
CA HIS A 360 -14.24 2.26 -19.77
C HIS A 360 -14.66 1.76 -21.14
N LYS A 361 -13.73 1.83 -22.09
CA LYS A 361 -13.86 1.27 -23.43
C LYS A 361 -12.62 0.44 -23.75
N GLY A 362 -12.85 -0.77 -24.24
CA GLY A 362 -11.85 -1.68 -24.78
C GLY A 362 -12.17 -2.00 -26.24
N TRP A 363 -11.17 -1.91 -27.09
CA TRP A 363 -11.30 -2.11 -28.53
C TRP A 363 -10.69 -3.45 -28.96
N ARG A 364 -11.22 -4.00 -30.05
CA ARG A 364 -10.57 -5.08 -30.79
C ARG A 364 -10.33 -4.63 -32.20
N HIS A 365 -9.10 -4.84 -32.65
CA HIS A 365 -8.62 -4.47 -33.98
C HIS A 365 -8.44 -5.73 -34.82
N GLN A 366 -9.05 -5.77 -36.00
CA GLN A 366 -8.89 -6.86 -36.97
C GLN A 366 -8.53 -6.28 -38.34
N THR A 367 -7.62 -6.96 -39.04
CA THR A 367 -7.20 -6.57 -40.40
C THR A 367 -8.11 -7.11 -41.50
N HIS A 368 -9.07 -7.98 -41.14
CA HIS A 368 -10.04 -8.55 -42.06
C HIS A 368 -11.34 -8.85 -41.29
N ARG A 369 -12.49 -8.55 -41.89
CA ARG A 369 -13.83 -8.98 -41.41
C ARG A 369 -14.41 -9.97 -42.40
N ILE A 370 -15.13 -11.01 -41.96
CA ILE A 370 -15.84 -11.89 -42.91
C ILE A 370 -17.18 -11.23 -43.26
N ASN A 371 -17.40 -11.00 -44.55
CA ASN A 371 -18.68 -10.54 -45.06
C ASN A 371 -19.73 -11.66 -44.91
N PRO A 372 -20.85 -11.44 -44.20
CA PRO A 372 -21.81 -12.48 -43.90
C PRO A 372 -22.58 -13.00 -45.13
N ASP A 373 -22.69 -12.20 -46.19
CA ASP A 373 -23.42 -12.57 -47.42
C ASP A 373 -22.54 -13.34 -48.41
N THR A 374 -21.24 -13.03 -48.45
CA THR A 374 -20.31 -13.60 -49.44
C THR A 374 -19.31 -14.60 -48.84
N GLY A 375 -19.18 -14.66 -47.51
CA GLY A 375 -18.24 -15.53 -46.80
C GLY A 375 -16.76 -15.20 -47.04
N LYS A 376 -16.45 -14.07 -47.69
CA LYS A 376 -15.10 -13.65 -48.03
C LYS A 376 -14.57 -12.61 -47.04
N PRO A 377 -13.23 -12.54 -46.83
CA PRO A 377 -12.61 -11.43 -46.10
C PRO A 377 -12.85 -10.10 -46.81
N GLU A 378 -13.35 -9.10 -46.08
CA GLU A 378 -13.38 -7.70 -46.45
C GLU A 378 -11.99 -7.09 -46.21
N GLU A 379 -11.50 -6.29 -47.17
CA GLU A 379 -10.23 -5.57 -47.04
C GLU A 379 -10.41 -4.32 -46.16
N GLY A 380 -9.58 -4.16 -45.13
CA GLY A 380 -9.54 -2.95 -44.30
C GLY A 380 -9.22 -3.20 -42.83
N LYS A 381 -8.78 -2.17 -42.09
CA LYS A 381 -8.67 -2.22 -40.62
C LYS A 381 -10.05 -1.94 -40.00
N PHE A 382 -10.59 -2.92 -39.28
CA PHE A 382 -11.86 -2.81 -38.58
C PHE A 382 -11.63 -2.66 -37.08
N VAL A 383 -12.28 -1.66 -36.49
CA VAL A 383 -12.25 -1.36 -35.07
C VAL A 383 -13.64 -1.57 -34.50
N ARG A 384 -13.74 -2.36 -33.43
CA ARG A 384 -14.99 -2.56 -32.70
C ARG A 384 -14.74 -2.42 -31.20
N VAL A 385 -15.63 -1.71 -30.51
CA VAL A 385 -15.70 -1.74 -29.05
C VAL A 385 -16.18 -3.13 -28.63
N VAL A 386 -15.35 -3.85 -27.87
CA VAL A 386 -15.61 -5.22 -27.40
C VAL A 386 -15.91 -5.29 -25.91
N ASN A 387 -15.47 -4.29 -25.16
CA ASN A 387 -15.75 -4.13 -23.75
C ASN A 387 -16.14 -2.67 -23.51
N GLU A 388 -17.36 -2.42 -23.07
CA GLU A 388 -17.79 -1.10 -22.64
C GLU A 388 -18.49 -1.26 -21.31
N HIS A 389 -18.02 -0.53 -20.29
CA HIS A 389 -18.70 -0.53 -19.02
C HIS A 389 -18.54 0.78 -18.28
N ASN A 390 -19.60 1.14 -17.56
CA ASN A 390 -19.62 2.28 -16.68
C ASN A 390 -19.54 1.78 -15.24
N ILE A 391 -18.70 2.42 -14.44
CA ILE A 391 -18.54 2.10 -13.03
C ILE A 391 -18.96 3.32 -12.21
N THR A 392 -19.76 3.09 -11.18
CA THR A 392 -20.18 4.13 -10.23
C THR A 392 -19.78 3.72 -8.82
N TRP A 393 -19.17 4.64 -8.09
CA TRP A 393 -18.81 4.50 -6.68
C TRP A 393 -19.69 5.43 -5.85
N LYS A 394 -20.20 4.95 -4.72
CA LYS A 394 -20.92 5.77 -3.75
C LYS A 394 -20.26 5.68 -2.40
N TYR A 395 -20.17 6.82 -1.73
CA TYR A 395 -19.55 6.94 -0.42
C TYR A 395 -20.61 7.31 0.63
N ASP A 396 -20.38 6.91 1.87
CA ASP A 396 -21.17 7.42 2.99
C ASP A 396 -20.72 8.81 3.43
N VAL A 397 -21.40 9.36 4.44
CA VAL A 397 -21.09 10.69 5.01
C VAL A 397 -19.72 10.77 5.71
N ASN A 398 -19.12 9.62 6.04
CA ASN A 398 -17.75 9.54 6.56
C ASN A 398 -16.73 9.36 5.43
N GLY A 399 -17.17 9.33 4.18
CA GLY A 399 -16.30 9.25 3.01
C GLY A 399 -15.82 7.85 2.66
N ARG A 400 -16.45 6.80 3.18
CA ARG A 400 -16.07 5.41 2.92
C ARG A 400 -16.90 4.84 1.77
N LEU A 401 -16.29 4.11 0.85
CA LEU A 401 -16.98 3.48 -0.28
C LEU A 401 -18.02 2.47 0.22
N ILE A 402 -19.31 2.69 -0.04
CA ILE A 402 -20.40 1.78 0.36
C ILE A 402 -21.02 1.00 -0.80
N GLN A 403 -20.78 1.42 -2.04
CA GLN A 403 -21.28 0.72 -3.23
C GLN A 403 -20.34 0.93 -4.42
N LYS A 404 -19.98 -0.17 -5.11
CA LYS A 404 -19.38 -0.17 -6.45
C LYS A 404 -20.39 -0.85 -7.39
N LEU A 405 -20.71 -0.21 -8.51
CA LEU A 405 -21.65 -0.73 -9.50
C LEU A 405 -21.00 -0.71 -10.87
N VAL A 406 -20.87 -1.87 -11.52
CA VAL A 406 -20.31 -2.02 -12.86
C VAL A 406 -21.44 -2.41 -13.81
N ASP A 407 -21.81 -1.50 -14.71
CA ASP A 407 -22.79 -1.71 -15.76
C ASP A 407 -22.05 -2.01 -17.09
N LYS A 408 -22.18 -3.24 -17.58
CA LYS A 408 -21.56 -3.70 -18.83
C LYS A 408 -22.47 -3.57 -20.07
N GLY A 409 -23.67 -2.99 -19.90
CA GLY A 409 -24.68 -2.89 -20.96
C GLY A 409 -25.31 -4.25 -21.31
N GLY A 410 -26.64 -4.32 -21.35
CA GLY A 410 -27.37 -5.53 -21.76
C GLY A 410 -27.34 -6.70 -20.75
N TYR A 411 -26.69 -6.54 -19.60
CA TYR A 411 -26.68 -7.48 -18.48
C TYR A 411 -27.12 -6.80 -17.19
N ARG A 412 -27.50 -7.59 -16.18
CA ARG A 412 -27.72 -7.05 -14.84
C ARG A 412 -26.40 -6.44 -14.33
N PRO A 413 -26.39 -5.18 -13.84
CA PRO A 413 -25.18 -4.58 -13.30
C PRO A 413 -24.60 -5.42 -12.16
N LEU A 414 -23.28 -5.55 -12.17
CA LEU A 414 -22.56 -6.17 -11.06
C LEU A 414 -22.49 -5.16 -9.92
N GLN A 415 -22.87 -5.57 -8.73
CA GLN A 415 -22.97 -4.68 -7.59
C GLN A 415 -22.26 -5.25 -6.36
N TRP A 416 -21.35 -4.46 -5.81
CA TRP A 416 -20.75 -4.68 -4.51
C TRP A 416 -21.38 -3.71 -3.50
N ARG A 417 -21.59 -4.19 -2.27
CA ARG A 417 -22.02 -3.35 -1.13
C ARG A 417 -21.08 -3.56 0.04
N TYR A 418 -20.49 -2.47 0.52
CA TYR A 418 -19.49 -2.49 1.57
C TYR A 418 -20.08 -1.93 2.87
N ARG A 419 -19.70 -2.51 4.01
CA ARG A 419 -20.07 -2.06 5.35
C ARG A 419 -18.83 -1.81 6.17
N TRP A 420 -18.82 -0.71 6.92
CA TRP A 420 -17.67 -0.23 7.66
C TRP A 420 -18.01 -0.04 9.13
N ASP A 421 -17.03 -0.17 10.00
CA ASP A 421 -17.13 0.29 11.38
C ASP A 421 -16.73 1.78 11.52
N ALA A 422 -16.86 2.33 12.73
CA ALA A 422 -16.51 3.73 13.01
C ALA A 422 -15.01 4.05 12.85
N ARG A 423 -14.14 3.04 12.75
CA ARG A 423 -12.69 3.18 12.51
C ARG A 423 -12.35 3.05 11.01
N SER A 424 -13.34 3.05 10.14
CA SER A 424 -13.18 2.84 8.69
C SER A 424 -12.56 1.48 8.34
N GLN A 425 -12.83 0.45 9.15
CA GLN A 425 -12.48 -0.94 8.86
C GLN A 425 -13.65 -1.63 8.16
N LEU A 426 -13.37 -2.36 7.06
CA LEU A 426 -14.41 -3.05 6.28
C LEU A 426 -14.93 -4.24 7.10
N THR A 427 -16.14 -4.18 7.64
CA THR A 427 -16.71 -5.26 8.47
C THR A 427 -17.57 -6.23 7.68
N GLY A 428 -18.01 -5.85 6.47
CA GLY A 428 -18.66 -6.80 5.59
C GLY A 428 -18.83 -6.34 4.16
N LEU A 429 -19.07 -7.33 3.30
CA LEU A 429 -19.19 -7.16 1.87
C LEU A 429 -20.33 -8.04 1.33
N GLU A 430 -21.11 -7.51 0.39
CA GLU A 430 -21.97 -8.31 -0.46
C GLU A 430 -21.45 -8.24 -1.90
N THR A 431 -21.21 -9.40 -2.53
CA THR A 431 -20.71 -9.49 -3.91
C THR A 431 -21.86 -9.57 -4.94
N PRO A 432 -21.59 -9.34 -6.24
CA PRO A 432 -22.60 -9.49 -7.29
C PRO A 432 -23.25 -10.89 -7.35
N GLU A 433 -22.52 -11.93 -6.96
CA GLU A 433 -22.95 -13.33 -6.92
C GLU A 433 -23.83 -13.64 -5.68
N GLY A 434 -24.00 -12.64 -4.81
CA GLY A 434 -24.78 -12.72 -3.58
C GLY A 434 -24.02 -13.39 -2.42
N GLU A 435 -22.69 -13.43 -2.47
CA GLU A 435 -21.85 -13.84 -1.33
C GLU A 435 -21.88 -12.76 -0.26
N ARG A 436 -21.89 -13.15 1.02
CA ARG A 436 -21.84 -12.26 2.18
C ARG A 436 -20.58 -12.55 2.95
N TRP A 437 -19.64 -11.62 2.89
CA TRP A 437 -18.38 -11.72 3.60
C TRP A 437 -18.40 -10.87 4.88
N GLU A 438 -17.78 -11.40 5.92
CA GLU A 438 -17.54 -10.74 7.20
C GLU A 438 -16.05 -10.73 7.49
N TYR A 439 -15.57 -9.60 8.00
CA TYR A 439 -14.17 -9.40 8.38
C TYR A 439 -14.11 -9.02 9.85
N LYS A 440 -13.06 -9.49 10.54
CA LYS A 440 -12.82 -9.17 11.95
C LYS A 440 -11.41 -8.65 12.15
N TYR A 441 -11.26 -7.82 13.17
CA TYR A 441 -10.02 -7.14 13.51
C TYR A 441 -9.74 -7.29 14.99
N ASP A 442 -8.46 -7.34 15.32
CA ASP A 442 -8.02 -7.28 16.70
C ASP A 442 -8.10 -5.84 17.26
N PRO A 443 -7.81 -5.66 18.56
CA PRO A 443 -7.78 -4.34 19.21
C PRO A 443 -6.87 -3.28 18.56
N PHE A 444 -5.88 -3.68 17.76
CA PHE A 444 -4.95 -2.79 17.06
C PHE A 444 -5.37 -2.52 15.61
N GLY A 445 -6.52 -3.05 15.19
CA GLY A 445 -7.04 -2.89 13.83
C GLY A 445 -6.34 -3.77 12.79
N ARG A 446 -5.63 -4.81 13.23
CA ARG A 446 -5.06 -5.84 12.34
C ARG A 446 -6.17 -6.81 11.96
N ARG A 447 -6.41 -7.02 10.67
CA ARG A 447 -7.43 -7.97 10.22
C ARG A 447 -7.01 -9.38 10.61
N ILE A 448 -7.85 -10.11 11.34
CA ILE A 448 -7.55 -11.47 11.82
C ILE A 448 -8.34 -12.55 11.09
N SER A 449 -9.43 -12.19 10.42
CA SER A 449 -10.24 -13.17 9.68
C SER A 449 -11.05 -12.53 8.56
N LYS A 450 -11.27 -13.28 7.47
CA LYS A 450 -12.36 -13.09 6.51
C LYS A 450 -13.13 -14.39 6.30
N ARG A 451 -14.46 -14.32 6.25
CA ARG A 451 -15.37 -15.48 6.10
C ARG A 451 -16.54 -15.17 5.20
N CYS A 452 -16.91 -16.10 4.32
CA CYS A 452 -18.20 -16.07 3.65
C CYS A 452 -19.24 -16.78 4.52
N THR A 453 -20.34 -16.10 4.87
CA THR A 453 -21.31 -16.58 5.88
C THR A 453 -22.55 -17.23 5.29
N ASN A 454 -22.75 -17.14 3.97
CA ASN A 454 -23.98 -17.62 3.31
C ASN A 454 -23.74 -18.54 2.11
N ARG A 455 -22.49 -18.79 1.74
CA ARG A 455 -22.09 -19.70 0.66
C ARG A 455 -20.92 -20.56 1.14
N ASP A 456 -20.77 -21.71 0.50
CA ASP A 456 -19.63 -22.59 0.69
C ASP A 456 -18.41 -22.02 -0.05
N ARG A 457 -17.68 -21.12 0.61
CA ARG A 457 -16.44 -20.52 0.12
C ARG A 457 -15.38 -20.62 1.22
N PRO A 458 -14.13 -20.95 0.86
CA PRO A 458 -13.04 -20.94 1.83
C PRO A 458 -12.84 -19.52 2.38
N GLY A 459 -12.57 -19.44 3.68
CA GLY A 459 -12.17 -18.22 4.36
C GLY A 459 -10.66 -18.13 4.53
N MET A 460 -10.21 -17.10 5.24
CA MET A 460 -8.81 -16.93 5.61
C MET A 460 -8.70 -16.39 7.03
N ASP A 461 -7.82 -16.96 7.84
CA ASP A 461 -7.31 -16.35 9.07
C ASP A 461 -5.96 -15.70 8.82
N PHE A 462 -5.69 -14.65 9.57
CA PHE A 462 -4.50 -13.84 9.42
C PHE A 462 -3.79 -13.70 10.77
N TYR A 463 -2.49 -13.90 10.76
CA TYR A 463 -1.64 -13.71 11.92
C TYR A 463 -0.57 -12.66 11.66
N TRP A 464 -0.19 -11.93 12.70
CA TRP A 464 0.64 -10.73 12.59
C TRP A 464 1.83 -10.80 13.54
N ASN A 465 2.95 -10.22 13.10
CA ASN A 465 4.11 -9.95 13.94
C ASN A 465 4.26 -8.43 14.06
N GLY A 466 3.79 -7.85 15.17
CA GLY A 466 3.57 -6.41 15.26
C GLY A 466 2.66 -5.95 14.13
N ASP A 467 3.21 -5.21 13.17
CA ASP A 467 2.49 -4.60 12.05
C ASP A 467 2.64 -5.34 10.71
N GLN A 468 3.43 -6.41 10.69
CA GLN A 468 3.70 -7.23 9.51
C GLN A 468 2.70 -8.38 9.45
N LEU A 469 2.02 -8.55 8.30
CA LEU A 469 1.18 -9.73 8.05
C LEU A 469 2.09 -10.96 7.93
N ALA A 470 2.15 -11.77 8.98
CA ALA A 470 3.09 -12.87 9.07
C ALA A 470 2.55 -14.15 8.42
N GLU A 471 1.25 -14.41 8.53
CA GLU A 471 0.63 -15.64 8.04
C GLU A 471 -0.76 -15.41 7.49
N GLU A 472 -1.08 -16.14 6.44
CA GLU A 472 -2.43 -16.36 5.92
C GLU A 472 -2.74 -17.85 6.02
N ILE A 473 -3.81 -18.19 6.72
CA ILE A 473 -4.18 -19.56 7.07
C ILE A 473 -5.53 -19.86 6.42
N PRO A 474 -5.58 -20.72 5.38
CA PRO A 474 -6.83 -21.10 4.74
C PRO A 474 -7.80 -21.68 5.76
N VAL A 475 -9.08 -21.37 5.59
CA VAL A 475 -10.15 -21.88 6.45
C VAL A 475 -11.16 -22.60 5.60
N GLY A 476 -11.34 -23.89 5.85
CA GLY A 476 -12.29 -24.72 5.13
C GLY A 476 -13.73 -24.28 5.35
N ALA A 477 -14.63 -24.82 4.53
CA ALA A 477 -16.07 -24.60 4.63
C ALA A 477 -16.68 -24.95 5.98
N ASP A 478 -16.07 -25.91 6.70
CA ASP A 478 -16.48 -26.32 8.04
C ASP A 478 -16.03 -25.33 9.13
N GLY A 479 -15.37 -24.24 8.74
CA GLY A 479 -14.93 -23.15 9.59
C GLY A 479 -13.61 -23.42 10.33
N LYS A 480 -12.91 -24.53 10.03
CA LYS A 480 -11.65 -24.87 10.70
C LYS A 480 -10.43 -24.34 9.94
N PRO A 481 -9.47 -23.73 10.65
CA PRO A 481 -8.19 -23.36 10.06
C PRO A 481 -7.40 -24.59 9.61
N GLU A 482 -6.77 -24.49 8.45
CA GLU A 482 -5.90 -25.50 7.85
C GLU A 482 -4.44 -25.08 8.04
N ASP A 483 -3.92 -25.18 9.28
CA ASP A 483 -2.55 -24.75 9.63
C ASP A 483 -1.45 -25.37 8.76
N GLU A 484 -1.67 -26.60 8.26
CA GLU A 484 -0.74 -27.28 7.34
C GLU A 484 -0.63 -26.60 5.96
N ASN A 485 -1.64 -25.80 5.59
CA ASN A 485 -1.73 -25.03 4.35
C ASN A 485 -1.43 -23.54 4.58
N ALA A 486 -0.94 -23.16 5.77
CA ALA A 486 -0.60 -21.77 6.06
C ALA A 486 0.57 -21.29 5.18
N ILE A 487 0.39 -20.12 4.56
CA ILE A 487 1.46 -19.40 3.87
C ILE A 487 2.03 -18.39 4.85
N ARG A 488 3.36 -18.42 5.02
CA ARG A 488 4.09 -17.49 5.87
C ARG A 488 4.87 -16.49 5.04
N TRP A 489 4.68 -15.22 5.35
CA TRP A 489 5.47 -14.13 4.80
C TRP A 489 6.51 -13.71 5.85
N ILE A 490 7.78 -13.82 5.46
CA ILE A 490 8.91 -13.59 6.34
C ILE A 490 9.44 -12.19 6.07
N TYR A 491 9.68 -11.45 7.14
CA TYR A 491 10.23 -10.09 7.10
C TYR A 491 11.40 -9.99 8.06
N GLU A 492 12.36 -9.15 7.70
CA GLU A 492 13.23 -8.55 8.71
C GLU A 492 12.36 -7.78 9.72
N PRO A 493 12.59 -7.92 11.04
CA PRO A 493 11.85 -7.16 12.05
C PRO A 493 11.86 -5.65 11.75
N GLY A 494 10.66 -5.07 11.64
CA GLY A 494 10.47 -3.64 11.32
C GLY A 494 10.40 -3.28 9.83
N SER A 495 10.71 -4.20 8.91
CA SER A 495 10.62 -3.97 7.46
C SER A 495 9.23 -4.29 6.89
N PHE A 496 8.77 -3.56 5.86
CA PHE A 496 7.57 -3.95 5.10
C PHE A 496 7.90 -4.64 3.77
N THR A 497 9.19 -4.87 3.50
CA THR A 497 9.66 -5.64 2.35
C THR A 497 9.86 -7.09 2.79
N PRO A 498 9.07 -8.05 2.26
CA PRO A 498 9.23 -9.45 2.62
C PRO A 498 10.57 -9.98 2.10
N LEU A 499 11.23 -10.82 2.89
CA LEU A 499 12.46 -11.55 2.55
C LEU A 499 12.17 -12.88 1.85
N ALA A 500 11.09 -13.55 2.26
CA ALA A 500 10.74 -14.88 1.78
C ALA A 500 9.27 -15.23 2.00
N ARG A 501 8.83 -16.28 1.30
CA ARG A 501 7.55 -16.97 1.46
C ARG A 501 7.81 -18.42 1.83
N TYR A 502 7.15 -18.94 2.86
CA TYR A 502 7.26 -20.34 3.27
C TYR A 502 5.89 -21.02 3.30
N GLU A 503 5.79 -22.20 2.71
CA GLU A 503 4.57 -23.02 2.70
C GLU A 503 4.96 -24.50 2.54
N LYS A 504 4.39 -25.40 3.34
CA LYS A 504 4.55 -26.86 3.21
C LYS A 504 6.01 -27.34 3.09
N GLY A 505 6.91 -26.74 3.87
CA GLY A 505 8.34 -27.07 3.85
C GLY A 505 9.12 -26.47 2.68
N GLN A 506 8.48 -25.71 1.80
CA GLN A 506 9.13 -25.04 0.67
C GLN A 506 9.38 -23.58 1.00
N LEU A 507 10.65 -23.17 0.88
CA LEU A 507 11.09 -21.80 1.07
C LEU A 507 11.33 -21.13 -0.30
N HIS A 508 10.74 -19.95 -0.48
CA HIS A 508 10.90 -19.13 -1.68
C HIS A 508 11.41 -17.74 -1.32
N TYR A 509 12.57 -17.36 -1.83
CA TYR A 509 13.12 -16.02 -1.66
C TYR A 509 12.40 -15.00 -2.54
N THR A 510 12.12 -13.83 -1.99
CA THR A 510 11.49 -12.72 -2.71
C THR A 510 12.55 -11.86 -3.39
N VAL A 511 12.26 -11.44 -4.63
CA VAL A 511 12.99 -10.37 -5.30
C VAL A 511 11.99 -9.25 -5.58
N THR A 512 12.33 -8.04 -5.13
CA THR A 512 11.42 -6.89 -5.17
C THR A 512 11.91 -5.81 -6.12
N ASP A 513 11.02 -4.90 -6.50
CA ASP A 513 11.38 -3.64 -7.16
C ASP A 513 11.86 -2.57 -6.13
N THR A 514 12.04 -1.34 -6.61
CA THR A 514 12.55 -0.20 -5.84
C THR A 514 11.64 0.25 -4.72
N VAL A 515 10.34 -0.08 -4.76
CA VAL A 515 9.40 0.25 -3.68
C VAL A 515 9.19 -0.92 -2.72
N GLY A 516 9.80 -2.08 -2.96
CA GLY A 516 9.65 -3.27 -2.12
C GLY A 516 8.46 -4.16 -2.50
N ARG A 517 7.86 -3.95 -3.67
CA ARG A 517 6.83 -4.85 -4.21
C ARG A 517 7.48 -6.09 -4.80
N ILE A 518 6.92 -7.27 -4.52
CA ILE A 518 7.43 -8.55 -5.03
C ILE A 518 7.26 -8.63 -6.55
N GLN A 519 8.37 -8.87 -7.24
CA GLN A 519 8.43 -9.08 -8.69
C GLN A 519 8.64 -10.56 -9.04
N GLU A 520 9.42 -11.29 -8.24
CA GLU A 520 9.69 -12.72 -8.42
C GLU A 520 9.73 -13.48 -7.08
N LEU A 521 9.38 -14.77 -7.14
CA LEU A 521 9.71 -15.76 -6.10
C LEU A 521 10.66 -16.80 -6.68
N LEU A 522 11.76 -17.07 -5.97
CA LEU A 522 12.80 -18.01 -6.36
C LEU A 522 12.94 -19.13 -5.33
N THR A 523 13.21 -20.36 -5.78
CA THR A 523 13.56 -21.47 -4.88
C THR A 523 14.90 -21.22 -4.18
N GLU A 524 15.25 -22.08 -3.22
CA GLU A 524 16.54 -22.02 -2.52
C GLU A 524 17.75 -22.19 -3.44
N GLU A 525 17.58 -22.86 -4.59
CA GLU A 525 18.59 -23.03 -5.64
C GLU A 525 18.63 -21.86 -6.63
N GLY A 526 17.75 -20.87 -6.50
CA GLY A 526 17.71 -19.70 -7.38
C GLY A 526 16.90 -19.89 -8.67
N THR A 527 15.97 -20.84 -8.72
CA THR A 527 15.05 -20.99 -9.86
C THR A 527 13.80 -20.14 -9.66
N ILE A 528 13.45 -19.31 -10.63
CA ILE A 528 12.21 -18.52 -10.62
C ILE A 528 10.99 -19.44 -10.80
N VAL A 529 10.09 -19.44 -9.82
CA VAL A 529 8.85 -20.26 -9.84
C VAL A 529 7.58 -19.42 -9.92
N TRP A 530 7.66 -18.13 -9.61
CA TRP A 530 6.56 -17.19 -9.78
C TRP A 530 7.08 -15.84 -10.25
N ARG A 531 6.30 -15.18 -11.11
CA ARG A 531 6.57 -13.83 -11.62
C ARG A 531 5.32 -12.99 -11.60
N GLY A 532 5.43 -11.78 -11.06
CA GLY A 532 4.39 -10.76 -11.16
C GLY A 532 4.32 -10.16 -12.56
N GLN A 533 3.10 -9.96 -13.06
CA GLN A 533 2.82 -9.16 -14.26
C GLN A 533 1.74 -8.15 -13.94
N GLN A 534 2.15 -6.91 -13.70
CA GLN A 534 1.27 -5.92 -13.11
C GLN A 534 1.32 -4.61 -13.85
N GLN A 535 0.19 -3.92 -13.83
CA GLN A 535 0.09 -2.54 -14.28
C GLN A 535 0.76 -1.60 -13.29
N LEU A 536 1.02 -0.38 -13.75
CA LEU A 536 1.72 0.65 -12.99
C LEU A 536 1.09 0.88 -11.60
N TRP A 537 -0.24 0.94 -11.53
CA TRP A 537 -0.99 1.23 -10.30
C TRP A 537 -1.40 -0.01 -9.50
N GLY A 538 -0.66 -1.11 -9.63
CA GLY A 538 -0.76 -2.25 -8.71
C GLY A 538 -1.59 -3.43 -9.20
N LYS A 539 -2.46 -3.24 -10.18
CA LYS A 539 -3.34 -4.32 -10.69
C LYS A 539 -2.54 -5.47 -11.31
N GLU A 540 -2.73 -6.69 -10.82
CA GLU A 540 -2.15 -7.92 -11.37
C GLU A 540 -2.96 -8.38 -12.60
N GLU A 541 -2.28 -8.68 -13.70
CA GLU A 541 -2.91 -9.16 -14.95
C GLU A 541 -2.34 -10.49 -15.44
N GLY A 542 -1.25 -10.96 -14.84
CA GLY A 542 -0.57 -12.18 -15.25
C GLY A 542 -1.21 -13.46 -14.74
N ARG A 543 -1.01 -14.53 -15.49
CA ARG A 543 -1.22 -15.90 -15.00
C ARG A 543 0.11 -16.62 -14.97
N ASN A 544 0.46 -17.16 -13.81
CA ASN A 544 1.56 -18.10 -13.66
C ASN A 544 1.09 -19.52 -14.04
N GLN A 545 2.01 -20.49 -14.01
CA GLN A 545 1.65 -21.90 -14.16
C GLN A 545 0.74 -22.33 -13.01
N GLU A 546 -0.12 -23.33 -13.24
CA GLU A 546 -1.13 -23.75 -12.24
C GLU A 546 -0.50 -24.25 -10.93
N ASP A 547 0.73 -24.76 -10.98
CA ASP A 547 1.51 -25.26 -9.85
C ASP A 547 2.43 -24.20 -9.21
N ALA A 548 2.43 -22.96 -9.71
CA ALA A 548 3.22 -21.88 -9.15
C ALA A 548 2.70 -21.46 -7.75
N PRO A 549 3.59 -21.06 -6.84
CA PRO A 549 3.17 -20.54 -5.53
C PRO A 549 2.31 -19.27 -5.71
N SER A 550 1.30 -19.12 -4.85
CA SER A 550 0.44 -17.94 -4.82
C SER A 550 1.14 -16.74 -4.19
N CYS A 551 0.76 -15.53 -4.62
CA CYS A 551 1.22 -14.27 -4.04
C CYS A 551 0.07 -13.27 -3.97
N HIS A 552 -0.48 -13.06 -2.77
CA HIS A 552 -1.56 -12.10 -2.52
C HIS A 552 -1.04 -10.71 -2.13
N LEU A 553 0.27 -10.55 -1.92
CA LEU A 553 0.87 -9.26 -1.61
C LEU A 553 0.95 -8.37 -2.86
N ARG A 554 0.65 -7.06 -2.72
CA ARG A 554 0.71 -6.08 -3.81
C ARG A 554 1.81 -5.06 -3.52
N PHE A 555 1.51 -3.76 -3.42
CA PHE A 555 2.48 -2.81 -2.86
C PHE A 555 2.81 -3.20 -1.40
N PRO A 556 3.93 -2.71 -0.83
CA PRO A 556 4.29 -3.03 0.55
C PRO A 556 3.12 -2.83 1.52
N GLY A 557 2.88 -3.85 2.36
CA GLY A 557 1.77 -3.87 3.32
C GLY A 557 0.38 -4.19 2.73
N GLN A 558 0.24 -4.30 1.41
CA GLN A 558 -1.04 -4.56 0.77
C GLN A 558 -1.31 -6.06 0.56
N TYR A 559 -2.51 -6.50 0.92
CA TYR A 559 -3.05 -7.83 0.65
C TYR A 559 -4.27 -7.75 -0.27
N GLU A 560 -4.27 -8.46 -1.40
CA GLU A 560 -5.40 -8.48 -2.33
C GLU A 560 -6.55 -9.38 -1.84
N ASP A 561 -7.75 -8.79 -1.75
CA ASP A 561 -8.98 -9.53 -1.53
C ASP A 561 -9.74 -9.71 -2.84
N GLU A 562 -9.63 -10.90 -3.43
CA GLU A 562 -10.30 -11.27 -4.68
C GLU A 562 -11.81 -10.97 -4.66
N GLU A 563 -12.49 -11.25 -3.53
CA GLU A 563 -13.93 -11.09 -3.42
C GLU A 563 -14.39 -9.63 -3.52
N SER A 564 -13.54 -8.70 -3.08
CA SER A 564 -13.84 -7.27 -3.01
C SER A 564 -13.24 -6.48 -4.16
N GLY A 565 -12.17 -7.01 -4.77
CA GLY A 565 -11.29 -6.30 -5.70
C GLY A 565 -10.43 -5.21 -5.06
N LEU A 566 -10.42 -5.11 -3.73
CA LEU A 566 -9.66 -4.11 -2.97
C LEU A 566 -8.40 -4.73 -2.36
N TYR A 567 -7.39 -3.88 -2.15
CA TYR A 567 -6.13 -4.25 -1.51
C TYR A 567 -6.12 -3.70 -0.08
N TYR A 568 -6.18 -4.58 0.90
CA TYR A 568 -6.14 -4.24 2.32
C TYR A 568 -4.72 -3.80 2.73
N ASN A 569 -4.59 -2.60 3.28
CA ASN A 569 -3.31 -2.01 3.72
C ASN A 569 -3.36 -1.61 5.20
N ARG A 570 -3.76 -2.54 6.07
CA ARG A 570 -4.00 -2.40 7.52
C ARG A 570 -5.05 -1.34 7.92
N TYR A 571 -4.78 -0.09 7.60
CA TYR A 571 -5.57 1.09 7.96
C TYR A 571 -6.54 1.55 6.88
N ARG A 572 -6.29 1.17 5.61
CA ARG A 572 -7.13 1.55 4.47
C ARG A 572 -7.24 0.43 3.45
N TYR A 573 -8.12 0.63 2.47
CA TYR A 573 -8.32 -0.25 1.33
C TYR A 573 -8.05 0.53 0.04
N TYR A 574 -7.25 -0.05 -0.85
CA TYR A 574 -6.85 0.55 -2.13
C TYR A 574 -7.61 -0.13 -3.28
N ASP A 575 -8.15 0.64 -4.21
CA ASP A 575 -8.78 0.13 -5.44
C ASP A 575 -7.80 0.28 -6.61
N GLY A 576 -7.28 -0.86 -7.09
CA GLY A 576 -6.34 -0.90 -8.21
C GLY A 576 -6.95 -0.46 -9.56
N ASP A 577 -8.28 -0.41 -9.67
CA ASP A 577 -8.94 0.13 -10.86
C ASP A 577 -8.85 1.66 -10.92
N THR A 578 -8.98 2.34 -9.77
CA THR A 578 -9.01 3.81 -9.68
C THR A 578 -7.65 4.43 -9.38
N GLY A 579 -6.73 3.64 -8.80
CA GLY A 579 -5.44 4.13 -8.32
C GLY A 579 -5.53 4.90 -7.00
N GLN A 580 -6.57 4.67 -6.19
CA GLN A 580 -6.85 5.47 -4.98
C GLN A 580 -7.30 4.61 -3.79
N TYR A 581 -7.14 5.16 -2.58
CA TYR A 581 -7.78 4.62 -1.39
C TYR A 581 -9.28 4.93 -1.38
N VAL A 582 -10.08 3.99 -0.85
CA VAL A 582 -11.56 4.06 -0.85
C VAL A 582 -12.16 4.63 0.44
N SER A 583 -11.32 5.17 1.32
CA SER A 583 -11.67 5.85 2.57
C SER A 583 -10.68 7.00 2.83
N PRO A 584 -11.07 8.02 3.63
CA PRO A 584 -10.16 9.11 4.00
C PRO A 584 -8.93 8.60 4.75
N ASP A 585 -7.84 9.38 4.73
CA ASP A 585 -6.66 9.08 5.52
C ASP A 585 -6.96 9.16 7.03
N PRO A 586 -6.68 8.11 7.84
CA PRO A 586 -6.90 8.14 9.28
C PRO A 586 -6.03 9.14 10.04
N ILE A 587 -4.91 9.61 9.46
CA ILE A 587 -4.08 10.67 10.05
C ILE A 587 -4.43 12.08 9.53
N GLY A 588 -5.55 12.20 8.80
CA GLY A 588 -6.12 13.47 8.36
C GLY A 588 -5.17 14.24 7.44
N LEU A 589 -5.07 15.56 7.64
CA LEU A 589 -4.23 16.44 6.81
C LEU A 589 -2.76 16.02 6.72
N ALA A 590 -2.23 15.29 7.71
CA ALA A 590 -0.84 14.83 7.67
C ALA A 590 -0.59 13.73 6.62
N GLY A 591 -1.66 13.07 6.14
CA GLY A 591 -1.61 12.07 5.08
C GLY A 591 -2.10 12.55 3.71
N GLU A 592 -2.42 13.85 3.57
CA GLU A 592 -3.01 14.47 2.36
C GLU A 592 -2.03 15.43 1.67
#